data_AF-A0A7Y2VDZ2-F1
#
_entry.id   AF-A0A7Y2VDZ2-F1
#
_cell.length_a   1.000
_cell.length_b   1.000
_cell.length_c   1.000
_cell.angle_alpha   90.00
_cell.angle_beta   90.00
_cell.angle_gamma   90.00
#
_symmetry.space_group_name_H-M   'P 1'
#
loop_
_entity.id
_entity.type
_entity.pdbx_description
1 polymer ?
#
loop_
_entity_poly.entity_id
_entity_poly.type
_entity_poly.pdbx_seq_one_letter_code
_entity_poly.pdbx_strand_id
1 'polypeptide(L)'
;MTPEEILKATENYVKETLQGAEGGHDWSHTYRVYRTALQIAAGEKVDLLTVGLGALLHDIADAKFHNGDESIGPRKAEAFLKNIDVSQNRIDEVVAIVKNISFKNSLGVVDSKPKSIALQIVQDADRLDAMGAIGIARAFNYGGFRNRPLYDPDIKPETTLDKERYKKSKGPTINHFYEKLLTLKDKMNTETGKKMAAERHAYMLAFLDQFYKEWEGKL
;
A
#
# COMPACT_ATOMS: atom_id res chain seq x y z
N MET A 1 -27.62 6.51 -7.34
CA MET A 1 -26.94 5.20 -7.41
C MET A 1 -26.93 4.57 -6.03
N THR A 2 -27.08 3.25 -5.92
CA THR A 2 -26.86 2.52 -4.66
C THR A 2 -25.37 2.48 -4.30
N PRO A 3 -24.98 2.19 -3.05
CA PRO A 3 -23.57 2.01 -2.69
C PRO A 3 -22.85 0.99 -3.57
N GLU A 4 -23.48 -0.12 -3.94
CA GLU A 4 -22.92 -1.15 -4.81
C GLU A 4 -22.68 -0.62 -6.23
N GLU A 5 -23.63 0.14 -6.79
CA GLU A 5 -23.50 0.77 -8.10
C GLU A 5 -22.36 1.77 -8.13
N ILE A 6 -22.20 2.58 -7.08
CA ILE A 6 -21.12 3.57 -6.94
C ILE A 6 -19.76 2.85 -6.89
N LEU A 7 -19.63 1.81 -6.07
CA LEU A 7 -18.41 1.00 -6.00
C LEU A 7 -18.10 0.39 -7.36
N LYS A 8 -19.12 -0.17 -8.04
CA LYS A 8 -18.92 -0.78 -9.35
C LYS A 8 -18.47 0.20 -10.43
N ALA A 9 -19.07 1.38 -10.47
CA ALA A 9 -18.66 2.46 -11.37
C ALA A 9 -17.21 2.88 -11.08
N THR A 10 -16.84 2.97 -9.79
CA THR A 10 -15.48 3.30 -9.35
C THR A 10 -14.48 2.22 -9.77
N GLU A 11 -14.80 0.93 -9.58
CA GLU A 11 -13.95 -0.18 -10.04
C GLU A 11 -13.67 -0.08 -11.55
N ASN A 12 -14.71 0.18 -12.35
CA ASN A 12 -14.58 0.28 -13.81
C ASN A 12 -13.70 1.48 -14.20
N TYR A 13 -13.94 2.64 -13.58
CA TYR A 13 -13.13 3.84 -13.79
C TYR A 13 -11.66 3.61 -13.47
N VAL A 14 -11.37 2.96 -12.34
CA VAL A 14 -9.99 2.66 -11.92
C VAL A 14 -9.34 1.65 -12.87
N LYS A 15 -10.07 0.61 -13.28
CA LYS A 15 -9.57 -0.37 -14.27
C LYS A 15 -9.17 0.31 -15.57
N GLU A 16 -10.01 1.20 -16.09
CA GLU A 16 -9.75 1.94 -17.32
C GLU A 16 -8.57 2.89 -17.15
N THR A 17 -8.53 3.65 -16.05
CA THR A 17 -7.48 4.62 -15.78
C THR A 17 -6.10 3.97 -15.59
N LEU A 18 -6.06 2.76 -15.02
CA LEU A 18 -4.82 2.01 -14.78
C LEU A 18 -4.46 1.03 -15.92
N GLN A 19 -5.16 1.08 -17.06
CA GLN A 19 -4.75 0.27 -18.22
C GLN A 19 -3.34 0.65 -18.66
N GLY A 20 -2.45 -0.34 -18.75
CA GLY A 20 -1.05 -0.13 -19.11
C GLY A 20 -0.15 0.39 -17.98
N ALA A 21 -0.65 0.48 -16.74
CA ALA A 21 0.20 0.77 -15.58
C ALA A 21 1.22 -0.35 -15.32
N GLU A 22 2.43 0.01 -14.88
CA GLU A 22 3.52 -0.95 -14.62
C GLU A 22 3.23 -1.88 -13.42
N GLY A 23 3.82 -3.09 -13.46
CA GLY A 23 3.47 -4.31 -12.71
C GLY A 23 3.61 -4.32 -11.18
N GLY A 24 3.56 -3.15 -10.54
CA GLY A 24 3.45 -3.01 -9.08
C GLY A 24 2.25 -2.18 -8.61
N HIS A 25 1.60 -1.42 -9.50
CA HIS A 25 0.47 -0.52 -9.19
C HIS A 25 -0.69 -0.74 -10.18
N ASP A 26 -0.83 -1.99 -10.62
CA ASP A 26 -1.88 -2.41 -11.53
C ASP A 26 -3.22 -2.57 -10.80
N TRP A 27 -4.29 -2.80 -11.57
CA TRP A 27 -5.61 -3.11 -11.03
C TRP A 27 -5.57 -4.21 -9.95
N SER A 28 -4.69 -5.21 -10.09
CA SER A 28 -4.56 -6.32 -9.15
C SER A 28 -4.16 -5.86 -7.75
N HIS A 29 -3.23 -4.90 -7.64
CA HIS A 29 -2.88 -4.29 -6.36
C HIS A 29 -4.08 -3.58 -5.73
N THR A 30 -4.71 -2.66 -6.47
CA THR A 30 -5.88 -1.91 -5.99
C THR A 30 -6.99 -2.85 -5.53
N TYR A 31 -7.27 -3.90 -6.30
CA TYR A 31 -8.26 -4.90 -5.95
C TYR A 31 -7.96 -5.60 -4.62
N ARG A 32 -6.72 -6.06 -4.40
CA ARG A 32 -6.35 -6.72 -3.13
C ARG A 32 -6.42 -5.75 -1.95
N VAL A 33 -6.02 -4.49 -2.12
CA VAL A 33 -6.15 -3.46 -1.09
C VAL A 33 -7.61 -3.20 -0.76
N TYR A 34 -8.47 -3.02 -1.78
CA TYR A 34 -9.91 -2.86 -1.60
C TYR A 34 -10.55 -4.01 -0.82
N ARG A 35 -10.29 -5.26 -1.23
CA ARG A 35 -10.82 -6.45 -0.54
C ARG A 35 -10.33 -6.54 0.91
N THR A 36 -9.06 -6.23 1.15
CA THR A 36 -8.48 -6.24 2.50
C THR A 36 -9.06 -5.12 3.36
N ALA A 37 -9.26 -3.92 2.81
CA ALA A 37 -9.85 -2.79 3.52
C ALA A 37 -11.28 -3.09 3.98
N LEU A 38 -12.10 -3.73 3.13
CA LEU A 38 -13.44 -4.17 3.52
C LEU A 38 -13.42 -5.24 4.62
N GLN A 39 -12.46 -6.16 4.59
CA GLN A 39 -12.31 -7.17 5.64
C GLN A 39 -11.94 -6.54 6.99
N ILE A 40 -11.04 -5.55 7.00
CA ILE A 40 -10.67 -4.82 8.21
C ILE A 40 -11.88 -4.02 8.72
N ALA A 41 -12.58 -3.31 7.82
CA ALA A 41 -13.71 -2.47 8.16
C ALA A 41 -14.91 -3.23 8.75
N ALA A 42 -15.06 -4.52 8.46
CA ALA A 42 -16.16 -5.34 8.98
C ALA A 42 -16.20 -5.40 10.52
N GLY A 43 -15.05 -5.21 11.19
CA GLY A 43 -14.95 -5.15 12.65
C GLY A 43 -15.00 -3.74 13.25
N GLU A 44 -15.14 -2.70 12.42
CA GLU A 44 -14.97 -1.31 12.81
C GLU A 44 -16.27 -0.52 12.59
N LYS A 45 -16.53 0.49 13.43
CA LYS A 45 -17.67 1.40 13.22
C LYS A 45 -17.29 2.49 12.20
N VAL A 46 -17.49 2.20 10.92
CA VAL A 46 -17.06 3.07 9.80
C VAL A 46 -18.03 3.03 8.62
N ASP A 47 -18.07 4.09 7.80
CA ASP A 47 -18.77 4.08 6.52
C ASP A 47 -18.02 3.20 5.50
N LEU A 48 -18.57 2.01 5.23
CA LEU A 48 -17.99 1.03 4.30
C LEU A 48 -17.86 1.57 2.87
N LEU A 49 -18.77 2.45 2.44
CA LEU A 49 -18.68 3.04 1.11
C LEU A 49 -17.47 3.96 1.01
N THR A 50 -17.24 4.81 2.01
CA THR A 50 -16.05 5.68 2.07
C THR A 50 -14.75 4.87 2.09
N VAL A 51 -14.68 3.79 2.87
CA VAL A 51 -13.52 2.88 2.89
C VAL A 51 -13.29 2.25 1.51
N GLY A 52 -14.35 1.75 0.89
CA GLY A 52 -14.28 1.12 -0.43
C GLY A 52 -13.79 2.09 -1.50
N LEU A 53 -14.35 3.29 -1.55
CA LEU A 53 -13.95 4.35 -2.49
C LEU A 53 -12.51 4.80 -2.24
N GLY A 54 -12.15 5.02 -0.97
CA GLY A 54 -10.77 5.36 -0.58
C GLY A 54 -9.77 4.31 -1.05
N ALA A 55 -10.07 3.03 -0.84
CA ALA A 55 -9.21 1.93 -1.25
C ALA A 55 -9.17 1.73 -2.78
N LEU A 56 -10.25 1.97 -3.51
CA LEU A 56 -10.24 1.88 -4.97
C LEU A 56 -9.46 3.04 -5.62
N LEU A 57 -9.51 4.23 -5.03
CA LEU A 57 -8.92 5.45 -5.61
C LEU A 57 -7.54 5.80 -5.06
N HIS A 58 -7.03 5.11 -4.02
CA HIS A 58 -5.81 5.51 -3.31
C HIS A 58 -4.57 5.69 -4.21
N ASP A 59 -4.46 4.90 -5.27
CA ASP A 59 -3.32 4.89 -6.22
C ASP A 59 -3.72 5.35 -7.64
N ILE A 60 -4.86 6.05 -7.80
CA ILE A 60 -5.41 6.45 -9.12
C ILE A 60 -4.49 7.38 -9.94
N ALA A 61 -3.51 7.99 -9.29
CA ALA A 61 -2.45 8.75 -9.95
C ALA A 61 -1.20 8.75 -9.07
N ASP A 62 -0.37 7.71 -9.19
CA ASP A 62 0.94 7.68 -8.53
C ASP A 62 1.80 8.83 -9.08
N ALA A 63 2.20 9.73 -8.18
CA ALA A 63 3.01 10.91 -8.48
C ALA A 63 4.33 10.59 -9.21
N LYS A 64 4.81 9.33 -9.14
CA LYS A 64 5.97 8.86 -9.93
C LYS A 64 5.79 9.06 -11.45
N PHE A 65 4.56 9.09 -11.95
CA PHE A 65 4.24 9.25 -13.37
C PHE A 65 3.84 10.69 -13.75
N HIS A 66 3.82 11.60 -12.78
CA HIS A 66 3.33 12.96 -12.92
C HIS A 66 4.32 14.00 -12.40
N ASN A 67 5.61 13.81 -12.67
CA ASN A 67 6.68 14.70 -12.23
C ASN A 67 6.69 14.99 -10.72
N GLY A 68 6.17 14.06 -9.90
CA GLY A 68 6.07 14.21 -8.46
C GLY A 68 4.89 15.05 -7.98
N ASP A 69 3.92 15.39 -8.84
CA ASP A 69 2.71 16.11 -8.42
C ASP A 69 1.73 15.19 -7.68
N GLU A 70 1.84 15.17 -6.35
CA GLU A 70 0.98 14.41 -5.44
C GLU A 70 -0.47 14.93 -5.37
N SER A 71 -0.78 16.08 -5.99
CA SER A 71 -2.14 16.63 -6.01
C SER A 71 -3.02 16.06 -7.11
N ILE A 72 -2.46 15.32 -8.08
CA ILE A 72 -3.24 14.78 -9.21
C ILE A 72 -4.22 13.70 -8.76
N GLY A 73 -3.78 12.78 -7.90
CA GLY A 73 -4.64 11.72 -7.36
C GLY A 73 -5.88 12.27 -6.65
N PRO A 74 -5.71 13.15 -5.65
CA PRO A 74 -6.81 13.85 -4.99
C PRO A 74 -7.76 14.55 -5.97
N ARG A 75 -7.24 15.29 -6.96
CA ARG A 75 -8.06 16.00 -7.96
C ARG A 75 -8.86 15.05 -8.86
N LYS A 76 -8.26 13.95 -9.32
CA LYS A 76 -8.95 12.94 -10.14
C LYS A 76 -10.06 12.25 -9.35
N ALA A 77 -9.77 11.85 -8.11
CA ALA A 77 -10.76 11.26 -7.21
C ALA A 77 -11.94 12.20 -6.98
N GLU A 78 -11.67 13.47 -6.67
CA GLU A 78 -12.72 14.48 -6.47
C GLU A 78 -13.58 14.66 -7.73
N ALA A 79 -12.96 14.86 -8.90
CA ALA A 79 -13.67 15.08 -10.15
C ALA A 79 -14.56 13.89 -10.53
N PHE A 80 -14.03 12.66 -10.40
CA PHE A 80 -14.78 11.45 -10.67
C PHE A 80 -15.97 11.28 -9.72
N LEU A 81 -15.77 11.45 -8.41
CA LEU A 81 -16.82 11.26 -7.41
C LEU A 81 -17.94 12.30 -7.53
N LYS A 82 -17.60 13.55 -7.90
CA LYS A 82 -18.61 14.57 -8.23
C LYS A 82 -19.45 14.18 -9.43
N ASN A 83 -18.84 13.58 -10.45
CA ASN A 83 -19.53 13.17 -11.67
C ASN A 83 -20.53 12.02 -11.46
N ILE A 84 -20.36 11.23 -10.40
CA ILE A 84 -21.29 10.14 -10.04
C ILE A 84 -22.17 10.50 -8.81
N ASP A 85 -22.33 11.79 -8.54
CA ASP A 85 -23.22 12.36 -7.50
C ASP A 85 -22.97 11.84 -6.07
N VAL A 86 -21.71 11.58 -5.72
CA VAL A 86 -21.36 11.25 -4.32
C VAL A 86 -21.45 12.51 -3.46
N SER A 87 -21.96 12.37 -2.23
CA SER A 87 -22.09 13.50 -1.29
C SER A 87 -20.74 14.15 -0.97
N GLN A 88 -20.70 15.49 -0.89
CA GLN A 88 -19.47 16.25 -0.64
C GLN A 88 -18.70 15.78 0.61
N ASN A 89 -19.39 15.47 1.72
CA ASN A 89 -18.73 14.98 2.94
C ASN A 89 -17.92 13.69 2.71
N ARG A 90 -18.42 12.77 1.88
CA ARG A 90 -17.68 11.54 1.51
C ARG A 90 -16.55 11.85 0.56
N ILE A 91 -16.76 12.75 -0.39
CA ILE A 91 -15.72 13.19 -1.32
C ILE A 91 -14.53 13.74 -0.53
N ASP A 92 -14.78 14.64 0.42
CA ASP A 92 -13.75 15.26 1.25
C ASP A 92 -12.95 14.19 2.03
N GLU A 93 -13.63 13.20 2.60
CA GLU A 93 -12.96 12.10 3.31
C GLU A 93 -12.15 11.20 2.37
N VAL A 94 -12.68 10.81 1.20
CA VAL A 94 -11.94 10.01 0.21
C VAL A 94 -10.72 10.76 -0.32
N VAL A 95 -10.87 12.05 -0.62
CA VAL A 95 -9.76 12.92 -1.06
C VAL A 95 -8.68 13.01 0.02
N ALA A 96 -9.08 13.11 1.29
CA ALA A 96 -8.15 13.07 2.41
C ALA A 96 -7.43 11.71 2.53
N ILE A 97 -8.11 10.59 2.24
CA ILE A 97 -7.49 9.27 2.18
C ILE A 97 -6.41 9.23 1.10
N VAL A 98 -6.78 9.57 -0.14
CA VAL A 98 -5.87 9.53 -1.31
C VAL A 98 -4.63 10.40 -1.07
N LYS A 99 -4.80 11.59 -0.49
CA LYS A 99 -3.69 12.50 -0.17
C LYS A 99 -2.71 11.92 0.87
N ASN A 100 -3.20 11.13 1.82
CA ASN A 100 -2.44 10.73 3.01
C ASN A 100 -2.06 9.24 3.03
N ILE A 101 -2.33 8.48 1.96
CA ILE A 101 -2.09 7.03 1.96
C ILE A 101 -0.60 6.66 1.99
N SER A 102 0.26 7.44 1.31
CA SER A 102 1.62 7.00 1.00
C SER A 102 2.49 6.79 2.25
N PHE A 103 3.28 5.71 2.25
CA PHE A 103 4.28 5.42 3.29
C PHE A 103 5.31 6.55 3.42
N LYS A 104 5.66 7.24 2.32
CA LYS A 104 6.58 8.38 2.37
C LYS A 104 6.00 9.51 3.21
N ASN A 105 4.68 9.73 3.17
CA ASN A 105 4.05 10.78 3.98
C ASN A 105 4.14 10.47 5.48
N SER A 106 4.28 9.20 5.86
CA SER A 106 4.54 8.80 7.25
C SER A 106 5.97 9.07 7.76
N LEU A 107 6.92 9.39 6.89
CA LEU A 107 8.32 9.69 7.24
C LEU A 107 8.57 11.21 7.39
N GLY A 108 7.54 12.05 7.43
CA GLY A 108 7.63 13.53 7.49
C GLY A 108 6.94 14.12 8.73
N VAL A 109 6.74 15.45 8.74
CA VAL A 109 6.03 16.15 9.81
C VAL A 109 4.63 15.54 9.97
N VAL A 110 4.37 15.00 11.15
CA VAL A 110 3.08 14.39 11.50
C VAL A 110 2.04 15.49 11.54
N ASP A 111 1.05 15.43 10.65
CA ASP A 111 -0.10 16.30 10.72
C ASP A 111 -0.78 16.10 12.09
N SER A 112 -1.01 17.18 12.84
CA SER A 112 -1.41 17.14 14.26
C SER A 112 -2.83 16.63 14.46
N LYS A 113 -3.59 16.42 13.38
CA LYS A 113 -4.96 15.92 13.43
C LYS A 113 -4.98 14.38 13.52
N PRO A 114 -5.84 13.80 14.38
CA PRO A 114 -6.04 12.36 14.40
C PRO A 114 -6.58 11.89 13.04
N LYS A 115 -5.99 10.83 12.51
CA LYS A 115 -6.43 10.21 11.25
C LYS A 115 -7.84 9.65 11.40
N SER A 116 -8.69 9.81 10.38
CA SER A 116 -9.99 9.14 10.37
C SER A 116 -9.80 7.63 10.39
N ILE A 117 -10.78 6.91 10.95
CA ILE A 117 -10.75 5.45 10.98
C ILE A 117 -10.71 4.87 9.55
N ALA A 118 -11.38 5.50 8.59
CA ALA A 118 -11.33 5.08 7.19
C ALA A 118 -9.91 5.19 6.61
N LEU A 119 -9.19 6.29 6.85
CA LEU A 119 -7.78 6.42 6.45
C LEU A 119 -6.90 5.37 7.10
N GLN A 120 -7.08 5.09 8.39
CA GLN A 120 -6.32 4.08 9.11
C GLN A 120 -6.53 2.67 8.50
N ILE A 121 -7.78 2.32 8.18
CA ILE A 121 -8.13 1.06 7.54
C ILE A 121 -7.48 0.92 6.16
N VAL A 122 -7.60 1.94 5.31
CA VAL A 122 -7.02 1.88 3.96
C VAL A 122 -5.48 1.85 4.02
N GLN A 123 -4.86 2.58 4.96
CA GLN A 123 -3.41 2.50 5.21
C GLN A 123 -2.97 1.10 5.64
N ASP A 124 -3.72 0.44 6.52
CA ASP A 124 -3.41 -0.93 6.93
C ASP A 124 -3.53 -1.90 5.76
N ALA A 125 -4.60 -1.79 4.97
CA ALA A 125 -4.82 -2.63 3.79
C ALA A 125 -3.71 -2.50 2.74
N ASP A 126 -3.28 -1.27 2.43
CA ASP A 126 -2.16 -1.01 1.51
C ASP A 126 -0.84 -1.62 2.03
N ARG A 127 -0.51 -1.37 3.31
CA ARG A 127 0.70 -1.91 3.93
C ARG A 127 0.71 -3.42 4.00
N LEU A 128 -0.44 -4.04 4.29
CA LEU A 128 -0.58 -5.49 4.33
C LEU A 128 -0.27 -6.12 2.96
N ASP A 129 -0.62 -5.47 1.85
CA ASP A 129 -0.34 -5.97 0.49
C ASP A 129 1.16 -5.97 0.14
N ALA A 130 1.98 -5.24 0.90
CA ALA A 130 3.44 -5.30 0.83
C ALA A 130 4.06 -6.39 1.72
N MET A 131 3.25 -7.16 2.46
CA MET A 131 3.70 -8.20 3.40
C MET A 131 3.24 -9.60 2.97
N GLY A 132 3.81 -10.63 3.60
CA GLY A 132 3.45 -12.03 3.37
C GLY A 132 3.86 -12.54 1.99
N ALA A 133 3.17 -13.57 1.49
CA ALA A 133 3.50 -14.20 0.21
C ALA A 133 3.47 -13.21 -0.97
N ILE A 134 2.46 -12.34 -1.04
CA ILE A 134 2.37 -11.30 -2.08
C ILE A 134 3.50 -10.28 -1.91
N GLY A 135 3.79 -9.85 -0.68
CA GLY A 135 4.91 -8.96 -0.37
C GLY A 135 6.25 -9.51 -0.86
N ILE A 136 6.52 -10.80 -0.62
CA ILE A 136 7.71 -11.50 -1.11
C ILE A 136 7.77 -11.45 -2.63
N ALA A 137 6.71 -11.88 -3.31
CA ALA A 137 6.67 -11.92 -4.77
C ALA A 137 6.88 -10.52 -5.39
N ARG A 138 6.23 -9.50 -4.83
CA ARG A 138 6.38 -8.11 -5.27
C ARG A 138 7.80 -7.58 -5.04
N ALA A 139 8.42 -7.91 -3.91
CA ALA A 139 9.79 -7.48 -3.60
C ALA A 139 10.78 -8.01 -4.65
N PHE A 140 10.73 -9.30 -4.98
CA PHE A 140 11.60 -9.90 -5.98
C PHE A 140 11.26 -9.49 -7.41
N ASN A 141 9.99 -9.34 -7.76
CA ASN A 141 9.60 -8.81 -9.07
C ASN A 141 10.17 -7.40 -9.30
N TYR A 142 10.02 -6.50 -8.31
CA TYR A 142 10.58 -5.15 -8.39
C TYR A 142 12.11 -5.16 -8.36
N GLY A 143 12.71 -6.03 -7.54
CA GLY A 143 14.15 -6.25 -7.50
C GLY A 143 14.71 -6.63 -8.87
N GLY A 144 14.08 -7.59 -9.55
CA GLY A 144 14.43 -8.02 -10.90
C GLY A 144 14.29 -6.90 -11.93
N PHE A 145 13.17 -6.16 -11.92
CA PHE A 145 12.98 -4.98 -12.78
C PHE A 145 14.07 -3.91 -12.58
N ARG A 146 14.56 -3.75 -11.34
CA ARG A 146 15.64 -2.82 -11.00
C ARG A 146 17.04 -3.43 -11.10
N ASN A 147 17.15 -4.65 -11.62
CA ASN A 147 18.38 -5.42 -11.74
C ASN A 147 19.19 -5.48 -10.42
N ARG A 148 18.49 -5.68 -9.30
CA ARG A 148 19.10 -5.83 -7.98
C ARG A 148 19.51 -7.29 -7.74
N PRO A 149 20.65 -7.55 -7.09
CA PRO A 149 20.97 -8.87 -6.58
C PRO A 149 19.86 -9.39 -5.66
N LEU A 150 19.68 -10.71 -5.60
CA LEU A 150 18.77 -11.33 -4.63
C LEU A 150 19.27 -11.05 -3.21
N TYR A 151 20.54 -11.38 -2.96
CA TYR A 151 21.21 -11.25 -1.67
C TYR A 151 22.72 -11.05 -1.90
N ASP A 152 23.37 -10.35 -0.97
CA ASP A 152 24.82 -10.19 -0.88
C ASP A 152 25.19 -10.15 0.61
N PRO A 153 25.95 -11.14 1.13
CA PRO A 153 26.29 -11.21 2.55
C PRO A 153 27.21 -10.08 3.03
N ASP A 154 27.96 -9.43 2.12
CA ASP A 154 28.85 -8.33 2.45
C ASP A 154 28.12 -6.98 2.53
N ILE A 155 26.89 -6.90 2.00
CA ILE A 155 26.05 -5.70 2.01
C ILE A 155 24.96 -5.84 3.09
N LYS A 156 25.18 -5.22 4.25
CA LYS A 156 24.22 -5.24 5.37
C LYS A 156 23.00 -4.33 5.10
N PRO A 157 21.81 -4.67 5.63
CA PRO A 157 20.63 -3.80 5.55
C PRO A 157 20.81 -2.51 6.35
N GLU A 158 20.34 -1.39 5.82
CA GLU A 158 20.36 -0.09 6.51
C GLU A 158 19.09 0.13 7.34
N THR A 159 19.22 0.17 8.67
CA THR A 159 18.08 0.33 9.59
C THR A 159 17.71 1.80 9.86
N THR A 160 18.59 2.76 9.55
CA THR A 160 18.34 4.19 9.69
C THR A 160 17.85 4.79 8.37
N LEU A 161 16.56 4.70 8.10
CA LEU A 161 15.96 5.26 6.89
C LEU A 161 15.67 6.75 7.05
N ASP A 162 16.51 7.62 6.50
CA ASP A 162 16.06 8.93 6.06
C ASP A 162 15.34 8.80 4.68
N LYS A 163 14.40 9.72 4.38
CA LYS A 163 13.58 9.68 3.15
C LYS A 163 14.42 9.66 1.85
N GLU A 164 15.54 10.37 1.85
CA GLU A 164 16.41 10.56 0.68
C GLU A 164 17.21 9.28 0.40
N ARG A 165 17.72 8.63 1.45
CA ARG A 165 18.46 7.37 1.38
C ARG A 165 17.56 6.21 0.99
N TYR A 166 16.35 6.10 1.55
CA TYR A 166 15.41 5.05 1.15
C TYR A 166 15.12 5.06 -0.36
N LYS A 167 14.99 6.25 -0.97
CA LYS A 167 14.78 6.37 -2.43
C LYS A 167 16.00 5.97 -3.26
N LYS A 168 17.21 6.14 -2.72
CA LYS A 168 18.48 5.90 -3.42
C LYS A 168 19.09 4.53 -3.14
N SER A 169 18.52 3.74 -2.21
CA SER A 169 19.03 2.41 -1.89
C SER A 169 19.10 1.54 -3.15
N LYS A 170 20.29 0.99 -3.38
CA LYS A 170 20.59 0.00 -4.43
C LYS A 170 20.92 -1.37 -3.82
N GLY A 171 20.60 -1.56 -2.55
CA GLY A 171 20.89 -2.80 -1.83
C GLY A 171 20.18 -4.01 -2.44
N PRO A 172 20.65 -5.24 -2.12
CA PRO A 172 20.01 -6.48 -2.52
C PRO A 172 18.54 -6.53 -2.12
N THR A 173 17.76 -7.32 -2.84
CA THR A 173 16.31 -7.46 -2.59
C THR A 173 16.01 -7.95 -1.16
N ILE A 174 16.80 -8.88 -0.63
CA ILE A 174 16.67 -9.38 0.73
C ILE A 174 16.81 -8.26 1.77
N ASN A 175 17.68 -7.27 1.57
CA ASN A 175 17.83 -6.16 2.51
C ASN A 175 16.53 -5.35 2.63
N HIS A 176 15.73 -5.27 1.56
CA HIS A 176 14.44 -4.58 1.58
C HIS A 176 13.46 -5.13 2.62
N PHE A 177 13.56 -6.43 2.94
CA PHE A 177 12.76 -7.04 3.99
C PHE A 177 13.04 -6.38 5.35
N TYR A 178 14.31 -6.24 5.70
CA TYR A 178 14.75 -5.65 6.96
C TYR A 178 14.61 -4.13 6.98
N GLU A 179 14.93 -3.48 5.87
CA GLU A 179 14.84 -2.02 5.73
C GLU A 179 13.39 -1.55 5.84
N LYS A 180 12.42 -2.30 5.31
CA LYS A 180 11.02 -1.88 5.27
C LYS A 180 10.02 -2.95 5.68
N LEU A 181 9.95 -4.07 4.96
CA LEU A 181 8.76 -4.94 4.98
C LEU A 181 8.46 -5.49 6.38
N LEU A 182 9.51 -5.89 7.11
CA LEU A 182 9.39 -6.40 8.48
C LEU A 182 8.96 -5.32 9.47
N THR A 183 9.29 -4.04 9.21
CA THR A 183 8.90 -2.90 10.06
C THR A 183 7.42 -2.53 9.94
N LEU A 184 6.72 -3.03 8.91
CA LEU A 184 5.33 -2.64 8.64
C LEU A 184 4.35 -3.19 9.67
N LYS A 185 4.65 -4.33 10.31
CA LYS A 185 3.81 -4.93 11.35
C LYS A 185 3.53 -3.95 12.49
N ASP A 186 4.55 -3.21 12.92
CA ASP A 186 4.46 -2.29 14.05
C ASP A 186 3.85 -0.93 13.67
N LYS A 187 3.54 -0.74 12.39
CA LYS A 187 2.93 0.49 11.85
C LYS A 187 1.43 0.35 11.60
N MET A 188 0.85 -0.82 11.84
CA MET A 188 -0.59 -1.05 11.68
C MET A 188 -1.39 -0.21 12.68
N ASN A 189 -2.48 0.36 12.21
CA ASN A 189 -3.33 1.27 12.97
C ASN A 189 -4.42 0.49 13.73
N THR A 190 -5.12 -0.42 13.04
CA THR A 190 -6.29 -1.17 13.54
C THR A 190 -5.88 -2.49 14.21
N GLU A 191 -6.70 -2.99 15.14
CA GLU A 191 -6.45 -4.29 15.78
C GLU A 191 -6.55 -5.46 14.79
N THR A 192 -7.50 -5.39 13.85
CA THR A 192 -7.61 -6.39 12.78
C THR A 192 -6.38 -6.34 11.86
N GLY A 193 -5.92 -5.14 11.48
CA GLY A 193 -4.70 -4.96 10.70
C GLY A 193 -3.46 -5.53 11.40
N LYS A 194 -3.30 -5.29 12.70
CA LYS A 194 -2.21 -5.86 13.52
C LYS A 194 -2.22 -7.39 13.52
N LYS A 195 -3.39 -8.02 13.68
CA LYS A 195 -3.53 -9.49 13.64
C LYS A 195 -3.11 -10.06 12.29
N MET A 196 -3.64 -9.49 11.20
CA MET A 196 -3.28 -9.92 9.83
C MET A 196 -1.79 -9.70 9.54
N ALA A 197 -1.21 -8.59 10.01
CA ALA A 197 0.20 -8.29 9.81
C ALA A 197 1.10 -9.25 10.59
N ALA A 198 0.70 -9.71 11.78
CA ALA A 198 1.45 -10.68 12.56
C ALA A 198 1.60 -12.01 11.81
N GLU A 199 0.53 -12.53 11.20
CA GLU A 199 0.55 -13.73 10.38
C GLU A 199 1.45 -13.56 9.15
N ARG A 200 1.24 -12.48 8.39
CA ARG A 200 2.04 -12.19 7.18
C ARG A 200 3.52 -11.96 7.50
N HIS A 201 3.82 -11.35 8.64
CA HIS A 201 5.18 -11.16 9.12
C HIS A 201 5.85 -12.50 9.46
N ALA A 202 5.16 -13.38 10.18
CA ALA A 202 5.68 -14.72 10.50
C ALA A 202 6.01 -15.52 9.23
N TYR A 203 5.15 -15.44 8.20
CA TYR A 203 5.40 -16.07 6.91
C TYR A 203 6.68 -15.53 6.23
N MET A 204 6.91 -14.21 6.26
CA MET A 204 8.14 -13.63 5.70
C MET A 204 9.39 -14.07 6.47
N LEU A 205 9.33 -14.18 7.80
CA LEU A 205 10.44 -14.69 8.59
C LEU A 205 10.76 -16.15 8.24
N ALA A 206 9.73 -17.00 8.08
CA ALA A 206 9.92 -18.39 7.66
C ALA A 206 10.53 -18.49 6.26
N PHE A 207 10.07 -17.65 5.32
CA PHE A 207 10.68 -17.54 4.00
C PHE A 207 12.16 -17.14 4.07
N LEU A 208 12.52 -16.13 4.88
CA LEU A 208 13.91 -15.69 5.02
C LEU A 208 14.80 -16.77 5.65
N ASP A 209 14.33 -17.44 6.70
CA ASP A 209 15.04 -18.56 7.32
C ASP A 209 15.33 -19.68 6.31
N GLN A 210 14.31 -20.06 5.53
CA GLN A 210 14.46 -21.05 4.47
C GLN A 210 15.42 -20.58 3.37
N PHE A 211 15.30 -19.33 2.92
CA PHE A 211 16.18 -18.72 1.93
C PHE A 211 17.65 -18.78 2.35
N TYR A 212 17.96 -18.47 3.62
CA TYR A 212 19.34 -18.53 4.11
C TYR A 212 19.88 -19.95 4.24
N LYS A 213 19.05 -20.92 4.63
CA LYS A 213 19.45 -22.33 4.64
C LYS A 213 19.77 -22.82 3.24
N GLU A 214 18.94 -22.49 2.26
CA GLU A 214 19.17 -22.82 0.85
C GLU A 214 20.43 -22.15 0.31
N TRP A 215 20.64 -20.86 0.61
CA TRP A 215 21.84 -20.13 0.22
C TRP A 215 23.13 -20.80 0.70
N GLU A 216 23.09 -21.36 1.91
CA GLU A 216 24.21 -22.05 2.55
C GLU A 216 24.28 -23.56 2.24
N GLY A 217 23.31 -24.10 1.50
CA GLY A 217 23.21 -25.54 1.23
C GLY A 217 22.91 -26.42 2.46
N LYS A 218 22.20 -25.88 3.46
CA LYS A 218 21.94 -26.50 4.78
C LYS A 218 20.49 -26.98 4.95
N LEU A 219 20.00 -27.78 4.00
CA LEU A 219 18.67 -28.42 4.02
C LEU A 219 18.75 -29.88 4.51
#